data_AF-A0A3N0CM10-F1
#
_entry.id   AF-A0A3N0CM10-F1
#
_cell.length_a   1.000
_cell.length_b   1.000
_cell.length_c   1.000
_cell.angle_alpha   90.00
_cell.angle_beta   90.00
_cell.angle_gamma   90.00
#
_symmetry.space_group_name_H-M   'P 1'
#
loop_
_entity.id
_entity.type
_entity.pdbx_description
1 polymer ?
#
loop_
_entity_poly.entity_id
_entity_poly.type
_entity_poly.pdbx_seq_one_letter_code
_entity_poly.pdbx_strand_id
1 'polypeptide(L)'
;MNRWTGGIFLLPLAALNVYVLCAFGAPWPGQWMWTIDSVTGGTVLTAPLTAAFAAWIALGQTRMAELTDSTLRGRLVLLLSAQRAWLWSAALYLTAAVGAALVTLAVPHGGPAPWWAALIGPLVLAVGALLGVLAIRLWQHPMAAVLVGPTVFVFGAFGPHPYAALLRPGPTTGSLAGLVYDPRTWAVQMILLILICLALAFGVLVRTPLSWSGVLLGGVSVTVVIFGATLGSTHHQRFEASGERPDACVGTAPRICLSPSERRALSATATTMRTGIEELREIGVDLPTRYEELLPGYRPPVTAGMIDAVEGDARLRLGTGLRNVATPAACPAWTDPRQAPPDGAFDGRDLIVDWLLVRTGHDPVASEPEARRWLAEADGEAATSWVSATFGQLRSCAFDRISLPWTQPTR
;
A
#
# COMPACT_ATOMS: atom_id res chain seq x y z
N MET A 1 11.24 -34.06 -18.63
CA MET A 1 10.14 -33.13 -18.26
C MET A 1 9.33 -32.85 -19.50
N ASN A 2 8.01 -33.06 -19.48
CA ASN A 2 7.14 -32.60 -20.56
C ASN A 2 7.19 -31.08 -20.59
N ARG A 3 7.59 -30.51 -21.74
CA ARG A 3 7.65 -29.05 -22.00
C ARG A 3 6.33 -28.34 -21.61
N TRP A 4 5.22 -29.07 -21.60
CA TRP A 4 3.88 -28.64 -21.26
C TRP A 4 3.64 -28.29 -19.78
N THR A 5 4.40 -28.87 -18.84
CA THR A 5 4.12 -28.69 -17.40
C THR A 5 4.47 -27.31 -16.86
N GLY A 6 5.44 -26.60 -17.47
CA GLY A 6 5.77 -25.23 -17.09
C GLY A 6 4.69 -24.22 -17.52
N GLY A 7 4.12 -24.39 -18.72
CA GLY A 7 3.15 -23.45 -19.28
C GLY A 7 1.88 -23.27 -18.44
N ILE A 8 1.42 -24.35 -17.79
CA ILE A 8 0.20 -24.32 -16.96
C ILE A 8 0.35 -23.40 -15.73
N PHE A 9 1.55 -23.28 -15.15
CA PHE A 9 1.79 -22.41 -13.99
C PHE A 9 2.19 -20.98 -14.38
N LEU A 10 2.80 -20.80 -15.55
CA LEU A 10 3.21 -19.48 -16.05
C LEU A 10 2.02 -18.57 -16.34
N LEU A 11 0.93 -19.10 -16.91
CA LEU A 11 -0.27 -18.33 -17.22
C LEU A 11 -0.94 -17.75 -15.95
N PRO A 12 -1.26 -18.53 -14.91
CA PRO A 12 -1.75 -18.00 -13.63
C PRO A 12 -0.79 -17.04 -12.96
N LEU A 13 0.52 -17.30 -12.97
CA LEU A 13 1.52 -16.39 -12.39
C LEU A 13 1.52 -15.04 -13.11
N ALA A 14 1.50 -15.04 -14.45
CA ALA A 14 1.42 -13.82 -15.24
C ALA A 14 0.09 -13.07 -15.00
N ALA A 15 -1.03 -13.80 -15.02
CA ALA A 15 -2.35 -13.25 -14.76
C ALA A 15 -2.44 -12.61 -13.37
N LEU A 16 -1.84 -13.21 -12.33
CA LEU A 16 -1.80 -12.64 -10.98
C LEU A 16 -0.93 -11.38 -10.89
N ASN A 17 0.22 -11.33 -11.58
CA ASN A 17 1.03 -10.11 -11.60
C ASN A 17 0.26 -8.96 -12.25
N VAL A 18 -0.42 -9.22 -13.37
CA VAL A 18 -1.30 -8.23 -14.03
C VAL A 18 -2.46 -7.86 -13.11
N TYR A 19 -3.13 -8.86 -12.51
CA TYR A 19 -4.24 -8.62 -11.59
C TYR A 19 -3.83 -7.75 -10.42
N VAL A 20 -2.69 -8.00 -9.77
CA VAL A 20 -2.21 -7.16 -8.65
C VAL A 20 -2.01 -5.72 -9.11
N LEU A 21 -1.37 -5.51 -10.26
CA LEU A 21 -1.19 -4.16 -10.81
C LEU A 21 -2.52 -3.49 -11.22
N CYS A 22 -3.57 -4.25 -11.55
CA CYS A 22 -4.85 -3.68 -11.97
C CYS A 22 -5.90 -3.58 -10.84
N ALA A 23 -5.84 -4.46 -9.84
CA ALA A 23 -6.89 -4.67 -8.85
C ALA A 23 -6.71 -3.79 -7.61
N PHE A 24 -5.47 -3.43 -7.27
CA PHE A 24 -5.26 -2.34 -6.34
C PHE A 24 -5.68 -1.07 -7.07
N GLY A 25 -6.93 -0.64 -6.84
CA GLY A 25 -7.46 0.66 -7.28
C GLY A 25 -6.65 1.87 -6.80
N ALA A 26 -5.54 1.62 -6.10
CA ALA A 26 -4.51 2.58 -5.80
C ALA A 26 -3.92 3.15 -7.10
N PRO A 27 -3.78 4.48 -7.17
CA PRO A 27 -3.16 5.10 -8.30
C PRO A 27 -1.64 4.85 -8.16
N TRP A 28 -1.10 3.75 -8.65
CA TRP A 28 0.37 3.55 -8.67
C TRP A 28 1.08 4.20 -9.89
N PRO A 29 0.47 4.38 -11.07
CA PRO A 29 1.18 4.95 -12.23
C PRO A 29 1.70 6.37 -11.99
N GLY A 30 3.01 6.57 -11.94
CA GLY A 30 3.64 7.89 -11.71
C GLY A 30 4.09 8.13 -10.27
N GLN A 31 3.93 7.13 -9.38
CA GLN A 31 4.39 7.17 -8.00
C GLN A 31 5.32 6.01 -7.69
N TRP A 32 6.61 6.30 -7.54
CA TRP A 32 7.62 5.25 -7.37
C TRP A 32 7.37 4.34 -6.17
N MET A 33 6.99 4.91 -5.03
CA MET A 33 6.74 4.14 -3.81
C MET A 33 5.58 3.17 -3.97
N TRP A 34 4.45 3.63 -4.51
CA TRP A 34 3.30 2.77 -4.81
C TRP A 34 3.60 1.73 -5.87
N THR A 35 4.36 2.07 -6.91
CA THR A 35 4.79 1.12 -7.93
C THR A 35 5.59 -0.01 -7.29
N ILE A 36 6.61 0.32 -6.49
CA ILE A 36 7.46 -0.69 -5.85
C ILE A 36 6.67 -1.50 -4.81
N ASP A 37 5.82 -0.85 -4.02
CA ASP A 37 4.98 -1.51 -3.00
C ASP A 37 3.94 -2.44 -3.63
N SER A 38 3.36 -2.07 -4.77
CA SER A 38 2.40 -2.93 -5.50
C SER A 38 3.09 -4.14 -6.11
N VAL A 39 4.25 -3.94 -6.73
CA VAL A 39 5.06 -5.02 -7.32
C VAL A 39 5.52 -5.99 -6.22
N THR A 40 6.11 -5.48 -5.14
CA THR A 40 6.53 -6.31 -4.00
C THR A 40 5.36 -6.97 -3.30
N GLY A 41 4.22 -6.28 -3.14
CA GLY A 41 2.98 -6.84 -2.60
C GLY A 41 2.40 -8.01 -3.42
N GLY A 42 2.66 -8.05 -4.73
CA GLY A 42 2.31 -9.18 -5.58
C GLY A 42 2.96 -10.51 -5.19
N THR A 43 4.02 -10.48 -4.38
CA THR A 43 4.69 -11.68 -3.85
C THR A 43 3.79 -12.48 -2.90
N VAL A 44 2.81 -11.84 -2.25
CA VAL A 44 1.82 -12.50 -1.38
C VAL A 44 1.03 -13.57 -2.15
N LEU A 45 0.75 -13.34 -3.44
CA LEU A 45 0.01 -14.26 -4.28
C LEU A 45 0.93 -15.14 -5.14
N THR A 46 2.04 -14.58 -5.61
CA THR A 46 2.94 -15.31 -6.51
C THR A 46 3.83 -16.31 -5.78
N ALA A 47 4.28 -16.04 -4.54
CA ALA A 47 5.09 -16.97 -3.77
C ALA A 47 4.37 -18.30 -3.41
N PRO A 48 3.08 -18.29 -2.99
CA PRO A 48 2.26 -19.50 -2.90
C PRO A 48 2.21 -20.34 -4.18
N LEU A 49 2.04 -19.69 -5.34
CA LEU A 49 2.04 -20.38 -6.62
C LEU A 49 3.42 -20.92 -6.98
N THR A 50 4.49 -20.18 -6.68
CA THR A 50 5.87 -20.66 -6.84
C THR A 50 6.13 -21.89 -5.96
N ALA A 51 5.61 -21.91 -4.74
CA ALA A 51 5.70 -23.07 -3.86
C ALA A 51 4.98 -24.29 -4.44
N ALA A 52 3.73 -24.13 -4.91
CA ALA A 52 2.98 -25.20 -5.55
C ALA A 52 3.68 -25.69 -6.84
N PHE A 53 4.22 -24.78 -7.64
CA PHE A 53 4.95 -25.12 -8.86
C PHE A 53 6.24 -25.90 -8.56
N ALA A 54 7.03 -25.46 -7.57
CA ALA A 54 8.24 -26.13 -7.14
C ALA A 54 7.93 -27.54 -6.58
N ALA A 55 6.86 -27.65 -5.78
CA ALA A 55 6.37 -28.93 -5.27
C ALA A 55 5.96 -29.86 -6.42
N TRP A 56 5.22 -29.37 -7.41
CA TRP A 56 4.83 -30.18 -8.57
C TRP A 56 6.04 -30.73 -9.34
N ILE A 57 7.05 -29.89 -9.59
CA ILE A 57 8.29 -30.33 -10.24
C ILE A 57 9.01 -31.38 -9.38
N ALA A 58 9.13 -31.14 -8.08
CA ALA A 58 9.78 -32.07 -7.15
C ALA A 58 9.07 -33.43 -7.07
N LEU A 59 7.73 -33.45 -7.08
CA LEU A 59 6.93 -34.68 -7.05
C LEU A 59 7.17 -35.56 -8.28
N GLY A 60 7.41 -34.94 -9.45
CA GLY A 60 7.80 -35.69 -10.65
C GLY A 60 9.16 -36.38 -10.49
N GLN A 61 10.04 -35.85 -9.64
CA GLN A 61 11.38 -36.37 -9.40
C GLN A 61 11.44 -37.42 -8.29
N THR A 62 10.52 -37.40 -7.33
CA THR A 62 10.46 -38.42 -6.26
C THR A 62 10.19 -39.82 -6.81
N ARG A 63 9.59 -39.95 -8.00
CA ARG A 63 9.47 -41.25 -8.70
C ARG A 63 10.81 -41.85 -9.11
N MET A 64 11.87 -41.04 -9.17
CA MET A 64 13.25 -41.47 -9.40
C MET A 64 14.10 -41.33 -8.12
N ALA A 65 13.46 -41.29 -6.95
CA ALA A 65 14.13 -41.11 -5.66
C ALA A 65 15.22 -42.15 -5.46
N GLU A 66 14.93 -43.44 -5.67
CA GLU A 66 15.91 -44.53 -5.45
C GLU A 66 17.23 -44.33 -6.22
N LEU A 67 17.16 -43.86 -7.46
CA LEU A 67 18.33 -43.55 -8.28
C LEU A 67 19.03 -42.25 -7.84
N THR A 68 18.26 -41.22 -7.53
CA THR A 68 18.80 -39.89 -7.15
C THR A 68 19.40 -39.88 -5.74
N ASP A 69 18.90 -40.72 -4.84
CA ASP A 69 19.34 -40.81 -3.45
C ASP A 69 20.67 -41.57 -3.27
N SER A 70 21.12 -42.28 -4.32
CA SER A 70 22.36 -43.03 -4.33
C SER A 70 23.62 -42.16 -4.57
N THR A 71 23.44 -40.92 -5.04
CA THR A 71 24.56 -40.02 -5.38
C THR A 71 24.40 -38.62 -4.77
N LEU A 72 25.53 -37.96 -4.47
CA LEU A 72 25.52 -36.55 -4.03
C LEU A 72 24.86 -35.62 -5.06
N ARG A 73 25.10 -35.87 -6.35
CA ARG A 73 24.51 -35.10 -7.46
C ARG A 73 22.99 -35.28 -7.55
N GLY A 74 22.48 -36.46 -7.23
CA GLY A 74 21.04 -36.69 -7.24
C GLY A 74 20.29 -35.92 -6.14
N ARG A 75 20.94 -35.57 -5.02
CA ARG A 75 20.33 -34.67 -4.01
C ARG A 75 20.17 -33.23 -4.51
N LEU A 76 21.10 -32.76 -5.34
CA LEU A 76 21.01 -31.44 -5.96
C LEU A 76 19.82 -31.33 -6.92
N VAL A 77 19.27 -32.44 -7.41
CA VAL A 77 18.13 -32.46 -8.34
C VAL A 77 16.88 -31.80 -7.72
N LEU A 78 16.67 -31.96 -6.41
CA LEU A 78 15.59 -31.26 -5.69
C LEU A 78 15.83 -29.75 -5.59
N LEU A 79 17.06 -29.32 -5.33
CA LEU A 79 17.41 -27.89 -5.36
C LEU A 79 17.29 -27.30 -6.76
N LEU A 80 17.64 -28.06 -7.81
CA LEU A 80 17.44 -27.64 -9.20
C LEU A 80 15.95 -27.46 -9.52
N SER A 81 15.05 -28.20 -8.88
CA SER A 81 13.60 -28.00 -9.01
C SER A 81 13.13 -26.70 -8.37
N ALA A 82 13.60 -26.40 -7.15
CA ALA A 82 13.36 -25.11 -6.51
C ALA A 82 13.93 -23.97 -7.37
N GLN A 83 15.17 -24.10 -7.84
CA GLN A 83 15.83 -23.11 -8.68
C GLN A 83 15.06 -22.86 -9.98
N ARG A 84 14.54 -23.90 -10.65
CA ARG A 84 13.75 -23.74 -11.87
C ARG A 84 12.46 -22.99 -11.62
N ALA A 85 11.70 -23.38 -10.59
CA ALA A 85 10.47 -22.68 -10.23
C ALA A 85 10.75 -21.21 -9.87
N TRP A 86 11.79 -20.98 -9.07
CA TRP A 86 12.25 -19.66 -8.70
C TRP A 86 12.65 -18.82 -9.92
N LEU A 87 13.48 -19.32 -10.83
CA LEU A 87 13.92 -18.58 -12.03
C LEU A 87 12.73 -18.14 -12.89
N TRP A 88 11.75 -19.02 -13.11
CA TRP A 88 10.55 -18.68 -13.87
C TRP A 88 9.70 -17.62 -13.18
N SER A 89 9.45 -17.78 -11.87
CA SER A 89 8.67 -16.80 -11.10
C SER A 89 9.40 -15.47 -10.95
N ALA A 90 10.72 -15.49 -10.75
CA ALA A 90 11.56 -14.29 -10.66
C ALA A 90 11.61 -13.55 -12.00
N ALA A 91 11.72 -14.26 -13.13
CA ALA A 91 11.66 -13.64 -14.46
C ALA A 91 10.32 -12.93 -14.70
N LEU A 92 9.19 -13.57 -14.35
CA LEU A 92 7.86 -12.95 -14.44
C LEU A 92 7.74 -11.73 -13.52
N TYR A 93 8.19 -11.86 -12.27
CA TYR A 93 8.21 -10.77 -11.30
C TYR A 93 9.02 -9.57 -11.81
N LEU A 94 10.23 -9.80 -12.31
CA LEU A 94 11.09 -8.75 -12.88
C LEU A 94 10.46 -8.13 -14.14
N THR A 95 9.78 -8.93 -14.96
CA THR A 95 9.06 -8.43 -16.14
C THR A 95 7.90 -7.52 -15.71
N ALA A 96 7.15 -7.90 -14.68
CA ALA A 96 6.10 -7.06 -14.10
C ALA A 96 6.67 -5.79 -13.46
N ALA A 97 7.80 -5.89 -12.75
CA ALA A 97 8.49 -4.75 -12.17
C ALA A 97 8.97 -3.75 -13.23
N VAL A 98 9.60 -4.23 -14.30
CA VAL A 98 10.02 -3.41 -15.45
C VAL A 98 8.81 -2.81 -16.16
N GLY A 99 7.74 -3.59 -16.39
CA GLY A 99 6.51 -3.07 -16.97
C GLY A 99 5.90 -1.94 -16.14
N ALA A 100 5.79 -2.12 -14.82
CA ALA A 100 5.29 -1.11 -13.90
C ALA A 100 6.20 0.12 -13.83
N ALA A 101 7.52 -0.07 -13.93
CA ALA A 101 8.50 1.01 -14.05
C ALA A 101 8.25 1.86 -15.30
N LEU A 102 8.08 1.21 -16.45
CA LEU A 102 7.83 1.88 -17.73
C LEU A 102 6.51 2.65 -17.70
N VAL A 103 5.45 2.07 -17.14
CA VAL A 103 4.16 2.76 -16.95
C VAL A 103 4.31 3.98 -16.04
N THR A 104 5.11 3.88 -14.97
CA THR A 104 5.40 5.00 -14.06
C THR A 104 6.13 6.13 -14.78
N LEU A 105 7.11 5.80 -15.61
CA LEU A 105 7.88 6.77 -16.41
C LEU A 105 7.05 7.43 -17.52
N ALA A 106 6.02 6.75 -18.02
CA ALA A 106 5.19 7.22 -19.12
C ALA A 106 4.23 8.38 -18.74
N VAL A 107 4.07 8.65 -17.45
CA VAL A 107 3.23 9.73 -16.91
C VAL A 107 4.09 10.73 -16.12
N PRO A 108 3.59 11.95 -15.82
CA PRO A 108 4.29 12.84 -14.90
C PRO A 108 4.60 12.11 -13.60
N HIS A 109 5.86 12.11 -13.18
CA HIS A 109 6.32 11.35 -12.02
C HIS A 109 7.30 12.20 -11.21
N GLY A 110 7.56 11.76 -9.99
CA GLY A 110 8.57 12.36 -9.14
C GLY A 110 8.81 11.56 -7.87
N GLY A 111 9.67 12.14 -7.04
CA GLY A 111 10.10 11.59 -5.76
C GLY A 111 11.10 10.45 -5.82
N PRO A 112 11.48 9.90 -4.65
CA PRO A 112 12.53 8.90 -4.55
C PRO A 112 12.12 7.59 -5.23
N ALA A 113 13.04 7.00 -5.98
CA ALA A 113 12.87 5.71 -6.64
C ALA A 113 13.76 4.62 -6.00
N PRO A 114 13.45 4.13 -4.79
CA PRO A 114 14.24 3.11 -4.10
C PRO A 114 14.08 1.72 -4.72
N TRP A 115 14.48 1.56 -5.98
CA TRP A 115 14.32 0.31 -6.75
C TRP A 115 14.99 -0.90 -6.14
N TRP A 116 16.02 -0.68 -5.32
CA TRP A 116 16.64 -1.73 -4.53
C TRP A 116 15.60 -2.49 -3.69
N ALA A 117 14.53 -1.84 -3.23
CA ALA A 117 13.50 -2.47 -2.40
C ALA A 117 12.75 -3.60 -3.13
N ALA A 118 12.69 -3.57 -4.46
CA ALA A 118 12.11 -4.63 -5.28
C ALA A 118 12.93 -5.95 -5.24
N LEU A 119 14.19 -5.92 -4.80
CA LEU A 119 15.02 -7.12 -4.68
C LEU A 119 14.53 -8.10 -3.60
N ILE A 120 13.62 -7.67 -2.71
CA ILE A 120 13.01 -8.56 -1.73
C ILE A 120 12.10 -9.60 -2.40
N GLY A 121 11.47 -9.26 -3.52
CA GLY A 121 10.53 -10.14 -4.19
C GLY A 121 11.13 -11.48 -4.63
N PRO A 122 12.26 -11.48 -5.38
CA PRO A 122 12.96 -12.71 -5.73
C PRO A 122 13.35 -13.58 -4.53
N LEU A 123 13.68 -12.99 -3.36
CA LEU A 123 13.96 -13.78 -2.16
C LEU A 123 12.71 -14.43 -1.58
N VAL A 124 11.58 -13.70 -1.50
CA VAL A 124 10.29 -14.27 -1.05
C VAL A 124 9.86 -15.41 -1.97
N LEU A 125 10.04 -15.26 -3.29
CA LEU A 125 9.80 -16.34 -4.26
C LEU A 125 10.73 -17.54 -4.05
N ALA A 126 11.99 -17.32 -3.67
CA ALA A 126 12.93 -18.40 -3.35
C ALA A 126 12.51 -19.17 -2.09
N VAL A 127 12.07 -18.47 -1.05
CA VAL A 127 11.47 -19.08 0.14
C VAL A 127 10.27 -19.95 -0.24
N GLY A 128 9.34 -19.42 -1.04
CA GLY A 128 8.20 -20.17 -1.55
C GLY A 128 8.63 -21.44 -2.31
N ALA A 129 9.56 -21.32 -3.26
CA ALA A 129 10.09 -22.46 -4.02
C ALA A 129 10.70 -23.54 -3.11
N LEU A 130 11.50 -23.14 -2.14
CA LEU A 130 12.15 -24.06 -1.20
C LEU A 130 11.15 -24.75 -0.26
N LEU A 131 10.14 -24.02 0.23
CA LEU A 131 9.04 -24.60 1.00
C LEU A 131 8.27 -25.64 0.19
N GLY A 132 8.01 -25.36 -1.09
CA GLY A 132 7.39 -26.31 -2.02
C GLY A 132 8.16 -27.62 -2.14
N VAL A 133 9.47 -27.54 -2.38
CA VAL A 133 10.34 -28.73 -2.47
C VAL A 133 10.44 -29.46 -1.13
N LEU A 134 10.58 -28.73 -0.03
CA LEU A 134 10.65 -29.31 1.31
C LEU A 134 9.37 -30.07 1.69
N ALA A 135 8.19 -29.52 1.38
CA ALA A 135 6.90 -30.18 1.60
C ALA A 135 6.84 -31.54 0.89
N ILE A 136 7.29 -31.61 -0.36
CA ILE A 136 7.34 -32.88 -1.11
C ILE A 136 8.39 -33.84 -0.56
N ARG A 137 9.54 -33.33 -0.12
CA ARG A 137 10.56 -34.16 0.54
C ARG A 137 9.99 -34.86 1.77
N LEU A 138 9.22 -34.13 2.59
CA LEU A 138 8.70 -34.61 3.87
C LEU A 138 7.49 -35.55 3.71
N TRP A 139 6.56 -35.23 2.81
CA TRP A 139 5.30 -35.96 2.70
C TRP A 139 5.22 -36.92 1.51
N GLN A 140 6.01 -36.69 0.46
CA GLN A 140 6.08 -37.51 -0.76
C GLN A 140 4.71 -37.80 -1.42
N HIS A 141 3.70 -36.99 -1.12
CA HIS A 141 2.31 -37.24 -1.53
C HIS A 141 1.82 -36.16 -2.49
N PRO A 142 1.01 -36.48 -3.52
CA PRO A 142 0.48 -35.48 -4.44
C PRO A 142 -0.33 -34.37 -3.77
N MET A 143 -1.03 -34.66 -2.67
CA MET A 143 -1.77 -33.62 -1.93
C MET A 143 -0.86 -32.55 -1.34
N ALA A 144 0.41 -32.85 -1.05
CA ALA A 144 1.35 -31.84 -0.57
C ALA A 144 1.60 -30.75 -1.64
N ALA A 145 1.64 -31.10 -2.92
CA ALA A 145 1.79 -30.12 -4.01
C ALA A 145 0.58 -29.18 -4.12
N VAL A 146 -0.61 -29.68 -3.80
CA VAL A 146 -1.87 -28.91 -3.83
C VAL A 146 -1.99 -28.02 -2.59
N LEU A 147 -1.64 -28.53 -1.41
CA LEU A 147 -1.85 -27.85 -0.13
C LEU A 147 -0.76 -26.85 0.24
N VAL A 148 0.47 -26.99 -0.28
CA VAL A 148 1.58 -26.10 0.10
C VAL A 148 1.32 -24.65 -0.31
N GLY A 149 0.73 -24.41 -1.49
CA GLY A 149 0.40 -23.06 -1.95
C GLY A 149 -0.57 -22.36 -0.99
N PRO A 150 -1.79 -22.89 -0.78
CA PRO A 150 -2.74 -22.34 0.19
C PRO A 150 -2.14 -22.17 1.60
N THR A 151 -1.30 -23.10 2.05
CA THR A 151 -0.65 -23.01 3.37
C THR A 151 0.33 -21.83 3.43
N VAL A 152 1.18 -21.65 2.42
CA VAL A 152 2.09 -20.51 2.31
C VAL A 152 1.31 -19.20 2.21
N PHE A 153 0.19 -19.17 1.48
CA PHE A 153 -0.68 -18.00 1.40
C PHE A 153 -1.28 -17.65 2.77
N VAL A 154 -1.93 -18.60 3.44
CA VAL A 154 -2.56 -18.37 4.75
C VAL A 154 -1.53 -17.91 5.78
N PHE A 155 -0.36 -18.55 5.80
CA PHE A 155 0.71 -18.17 6.71
C PHE A 155 1.32 -16.79 6.38
N GLY A 156 1.53 -16.48 5.10
CA GLY A 156 2.06 -15.18 4.68
C GLY A 156 1.07 -14.03 4.84
N ALA A 157 -0.24 -14.28 4.65
CA ALA A 157 -1.27 -13.25 4.69
C ALA A 157 -1.85 -13.03 6.09
N PHE A 158 -2.00 -14.11 6.88
CA PHE A 158 -2.70 -14.10 8.18
C PHE A 158 -1.88 -14.72 9.32
N GLY A 159 -0.63 -15.11 9.06
CA GLY A 159 0.24 -15.62 10.10
C GLY A 159 0.52 -14.59 11.19
N PRO A 160 1.03 -15.02 12.35
CA PRO A 160 1.36 -14.11 13.44
C PRO A 160 2.37 -13.04 12.99
N HIS A 161 2.28 -11.84 13.55
CA HIS A 161 3.35 -10.85 13.43
C HIS A 161 4.55 -11.32 14.27
N PRO A 162 5.81 -11.32 13.79
CA PRO A 162 6.33 -10.67 12.58
C PRO A 162 6.45 -11.54 11.32
N TYR A 163 5.99 -12.79 11.36
CA TYR A 163 6.16 -13.75 10.27
C TYR A 163 5.45 -13.32 8.98
N ALA A 164 4.20 -12.88 9.10
CA ALA A 164 3.45 -12.36 7.97
C ALA A 164 4.15 -11.12 7.37
N ALA A 165 4.68 -10.21 8.20
CA ALA A 165 5.35 -8.99 7.74
C ALA A 165 6.64 -9.26 6.93
N LEU A 166 7.34 -10.36 7.20
CA LEU A 166 8.54 -10.74 6.44
C LEU A 166 8.20 -11.26 5.04
N LEU A 167 7.09 -11.99 4.90
CA LEU A 167 6.64 -12.60 3.64
C LEU A 167 5.67 -11.70 2.86
N ARG A 168 5.15 -10.66 3.51
CA ARG A 168 4.23 -9.66 2.96
C ARG A 168 4.90 -8.27 2.98
N PRO A 169 5.81 -7.99 2.03
CA PRO A 169 6.34 -6.66 1.83
C PRO A 169 5.31 -5.78 1.10
N GLY A 170 4.06 -5.70 1.55
CA GLY A 170 3.03 -4.85 0.95
C GLY A 170 1.80 -5.60 0.41
N PRO A 171 0.90 -4.92 -0.31
CA PRO A 171 0.84 -3.46 -0.42
C PRO A 171 0.22 -2.83 0.84
N THR A 172 0.52 -1.55 1.01
CA THR A 172 -0.01 -0.65 2.03
C THR A 172 -1.33 -0.07 1.55
N THR A 173 -2.24 0.27 2.47
CA THR A 173 -3.57 0.81 2.12
C THR A 173 -3.68 2.33 2.25
N GLY A 174 -2.68 3.00 2.84
CA GLY A 174 -2.64 4.46 3.01
C GLY A 174 -1.76 5.16 1.99
N SER A 175 -1.82 6.49 1.95
CA SER A 175 -0.94 7.30 1.09
C SER A 175 0.53 7.04 1.40
N LEU A 176 1.34 6.95 0.33
CA LEU A 176 2.79 6.81 0.38
C LEU A 176 3.51 8.13 0.02
N ALA A 177 2.78 9.23 -0.08
CA ALA A 177 3.35 10.56 -0.33
C ALA A 177 4.30 10.95 0.81
N GLY A 178 5.50 11.42 0.45
CA GLY A 178 6.51 11.82 1.43
C GLY A 178 7.13 10.68 2.24
N LEU A 179 6.94 9.42 1.82
CA LEU A 179 7.56 8.24 2.44
C LEU A 179 8.63 7.63 1.54
N VAL A 180 9.61 6.98 2.15
CA VAL A 180 10.64 6.18 1.47
C VAL A 180 10.90 4.90 2.27
N TYR A 181 11.38 3.84 1.63
CA TYR A 181 11.76 2.61 2.34
C TYR A 181 12.95 2.88 3.27
N ASP A 182 12.83 2.48 4.53
CA ASP A 182 13.95 2.50 5.47
C ASP A 182 14.98 1.43 5.05
N PRO A 183 16.21 1.83 4.65
CA PRO A 183 17.23 0.89 4.21
C PRO A 183 17.67 -0.07 5.32
N ARG A 184 17.57 0.30 6.60
CA ARG A 184 17.97 -0.54 7.74
C ARG A 184 16.98 -1.69 7.92
N THR A 185 15.70 -1.37 8.02
CA THR A 185 14.62 -2.36 8.11
C THR A 185 14.70 -3.33 6.94
N TRP A 186 14.93 -2.80 5.73
CA TRP A 186 15.03 -3.64 4.56
C TRP A 186 16.28 -4.53 4.53
N ALA A 187 17.45 -4.02 4.92
CA ALA A 187 18.67 -4.82 5.01
C ALA A 187 18.49 -5.99 5.99
N VAL A 188 17.85 -5.75 7.14
CA VAL A 188 17.52 -6.81 8.11
C VAL A 188 16.58 -7.84 7.49
N GLN A 189 15.52 -7.40 6.80
CA GLN A 189 14.60 -8.31 6.12
C GLN A 189 15.31 -9.17 5.07
N MET A 190 16.20 -8.59 4.26
CA MET A 190 16.99 -9.32 3.28
C MET A 190 17.90 -10.36 3.92
N ILE A 191 18.61 -10.01 5.00
CA ILE A 191 19.47 -10.95 5.74
C ILE A 191 18.62 -12.11 6.27
N LEU A 192 17.48 -11.83 6.90
CA LEU A 192 16.58 -12.86 7.43
C LEU A 192 16.05 -13.78 6.34
N LEU A 193 15.62 -13.24 5.18
CA LEU A 193 15.17 -14.05 4.06
C LEU A 193 16.28 -14.92 3.47
N ILE A 194 17.52 -14.41 3.39
CA ILE A 194 18.69 -15.19 2.97
C ILE A 194 18.94 -16.34 3.95
N LEU A 195 18.93 -16.07 5.26
CA LEU A 195 19.12 -17.09 6.29
C LEU A 195 18.01 -18.16 6.23
N ILE A 196 16.76 -17.77 6.01
CA ILE A 196 15.64 -18.71 5.80
C ILE A 196 15.88 -19.55 4.55
N CYS A 197 16.27 -18.96 3.43
CA CYS A 197 16.61 -19.70 2.21
C CYS A 197 17.74 -20.72 2.45
N LEU A 198 18.79 -20.33 3.17
CA LEU A 198 19.90 -21.24 3.50
C LEU A 198 19.44 -22.38 4.41
N ALA A 199 18.64 -22.10 5.44
CA ALA A 199 18.09 -23.10 6.35
C ALA A 199 17.16 -24.09 5.62
N LEU A 200 16.28 -23.58 4.75
CA LEU A 200 15.40 -24.43 3.94
C LEU A 200 16.18 -25.26 2.93
N ALA A 201 17.16 -24.68 2.24
CA ALA A 201 18.04 -25.41 1.31
C ALA A 201 18.82 -26.51 2.03
N PHE A 202 19.34 -26.22 3.23
CA PHE A 202 19.98 -27.22 4.08
C PHE A 202 18.99 -28.33 4.48
N GLY A 203 17.76 -27.97 4.89
CA GLY A 203 16.70 -28.93 5.20
C GLY A 203 16.34 -29.85 4.03
N VAL A 204 16.34 -29.32 2.79
CA VAL A 204 16.14 -30.12 1.57
C VAL A 204 17.30 -31.11 1.35
N LEU A 205 18.54 -30.71 1.68
CA LEU A 205 19.76 -31.52 1.47
C LEU A 205 19.99 -32.57 2.57
N VAL A 206 19.60 -32.29 3.81
CA VAL A 206 19.83 -33.18 4.95
C VAL A 206 18.95 -34.41 4.84
N ARG A 207 19.56 -35.56 5.13
CA ARG A 207 18.95 -36.89 5.04
C ARG A 207 18.71 -37.42 6.44
N THR A 208 17.87 -36.75 7.21
CA THR A 208 17.38 -37.35 8.44
C THR A 208 16.13 -38.16 8.11
N PRO A 209 16.06 -39.48 8.39
CA PRO A 209 14.76 -40.09 8.62
C PRO A 209 14.03 -39.21 9.66
N LEU A 210 12.70 -39.16 9.63
CA LEU A 210 11.86 -38.39 10.58
C LEU A 210 12.06 -38.83 12.05
N SER A 211 13.28 -38.74 12.56
CA SER A 211 13.57 -38.63 13.97
C SER A 211 13.22 -37.20 14.35
N TRP A 212 12.41 -37.04 15.38
CA TRP A 212 11.98 -35.76 15.91
C TRP A 212 13.13 -34.76 16.09
N SER A 213 14.36 -35.24 16.32
CA SER A 213 15.59 -34.46 16.42
C SER A 213 15.97 -33.68 15.16
N GLY A 214 15.70 -34.18 13.95
CA GLY A 214 15.95 -33.45 12.70
C GLY A 214 14.95 -32.31 12.46
N VAL A 215 13.69 -32.57 12.81
CA VAL A 215 12.61 -31.57 12.81
C VAL A 215 12.84 -30.53 13.90
N LEU A 216 13.37 -30.93 15.06
CA LEU A 216 13.77 -30.02 16.14
C LEU A 216 15.00 -29.20 15.79
N LEU A 217 16.03 -29.72 15.12
CA LEU A 217 17.19 -28.90 14.72
C LEU A 217 16.83 -27.89 13.62
N GLY A 218 16.06 -28.31 12.62
CA GLY A 218 15.51 -27.43 11.59
C GLY A 218 14.55 -26.40 12.20
N GLY A 219 13.65 -26.85 13.08
CA GLY A 219 12.75 -26.00 13.86
C GLY A 219 13.51 -24.98 14.70
N VAL A 220 14.48 -25.40 15.51
CA VAL A 220 15.29 -24.55 16.40
C VAL A 220 16.11 -23.54 15.61
N SER A 221 16.72 -23.91 14.47
CA SER A 221 17.45 -22.93 13.65
C SER A 221 16.53 -21.86 13.06
N VAL A 222 15.34 -22.25 12.59
CA VAL A 222 14.28 -21.33 12.15
C VAL A 222 13.78 -20.48 13.32
N THR A 223 13.51 -21.08 14.49
CA THR A 223 13.06 -20.39 15.70
C THR A 223 14.12 -19.45 16.26
N VAL A 224 15.43 -19.75 16.18
CA VAL A 224 16.51 -18.89 16.67
C VAL A 224 16.73 -17.69 15.75
N VAL A 225 16.72 -17.89 14.42
CA VAL A 225 16.75 -16.79 13.45
C VAL A 225 15.53 -15.87 13.63
N ILE A 226 14.38 -16.45 13.96
CA ILE A 226 13.13 -15.75 14.19
C ILE A 226 13.07 -15.06 15.56
N PHE A 227 13.60 -15.66 16.62
CA PHE A 227 13.66 -15.07 17.95
C PHE A 227 14.63 -13.87 17.96
N GLY A 228 15.74 -13.98 17.22
CA GLY A 228 16.63 -12.85 16.94
C GLY A 228 15.94 -11.73 16.14
N ALA A 229 15.07 -12.08 15.19
CA ALA A 229 14.26 -11.12 14.45
C ALA A 229 13.22 -10.42 15.34
N THR A 230 12.56 -11.14 16.25
CA THR A 230 11.56 -10.55 17.17
C THR A 230 12.17 -9.60 18.19
N LEU A 231 13.40 -9.84 18.63
CA LEU A 231 14.13 -8.95 19.54
C LEU A 231 14.60 -7.66 18.85
N GLY A 232 14.80 -7.69 17.51
CA GLY A 232 15.12 -6.51 16.71
C GLY A 232 13.91 -5.79 16.10
N SER A 233 12.70 -6.37 16.13
CA SER A 233 11.52 -5.88 15.40
C SER A 233 10.52 -5.10 16.27
N THR A 234 10.88 -4.67 17.47
CA THR A 234 10.00 -3.80 18.27
C THR A 234 9.93 -2.41 17.61
N HIS A 235 8.97 -2.25 16.69
CA HIS A 235 8.54 -0.98 16.06
C HIS A 235 9.35 -0.41 14.89
N HIS A 236 10.03 -1.23 14.08
CA HIS A 236 10.59 -0.71 12.83
C HIS A 236 9.51 -0.56 11.75
N GLN A 237 9.07 0.69 11.54
CA GLN A 237 8.22 1.06 10.41
C GLN A 237 8.98 0.79 9.12
N ARG A 238 8.37 0.09 8.16
CA ARG A 238 8.95 -0.22 6.85
C ARG A 238 9.31 1.03 6.03
N PHE A 239 8.65 2.13 6.37
CA PHE A 239 8.81 3.43 5.71
C PHE A 239 9.30 4.46 6.72
N GLU A 240 10.10 5.39 6.23
CA GLU A 240 10.49 6.61 6.93
C GLU A 240 10.11 7.84 6.10
N ALA A 241 10.12 9.02 6.71
CA ALA A 241 9.87 10.27 5.99
C ALA A 241 10.99 10.52 4.96
N SER A 242 10.61 10.78 3.71
CA SER A 242 11.57 11.03 2.62
C SER A 242 12.28 12.38 2.72
N GLY A 243 11.77 13.29 3.56
CA GLY A 243 12.25 14.67 3.67
C GLY A 243 11.82 15.58 2.53
N GLU A 244 10.99 15.08 1.60
CA GLU A 244 10.40 15.86 0.52
C GLU A 244 9.59 17.06 1.04
N ARG A 245 9.44 18.07 0.17
CA ARG A 245 8.64 19.26 0.42
C ARG A 245 7.69 19.50 -0.76
N PRO A 246 6.52 20.12 -0.54
CA PRO A 246 5.59 20.43 -1.61
C PRO A 246 6.08 21.64 -2.42
N ASP A 247 6.97 21.39 -3.38
CA ASP A 247 7.60 22.38 -4.24
C ASP A 247 7.01 22.43 -5.66
N ALA A 248 6.33 21.37 -6.10
CA ALA A 248 5.64 21.29 -7.38
C ALA A 248 4.30 22.03 -7.27
N CYS A 249 4.24 23.25 -7.81
CA CYS A 249 3.09 24.13 -7.66
C CYS A 249 2.45 24.54 -8.99
N VAL A 250 1.14 24.80 -8.97
CA VAL A 250 0.39 25.40 -10.08
C VAL A 250 -0.50 26.53 -9.57
N GLY A 251 -0.67 27.56 -10.39
CA GLY A 251 -1.49 28.74 -10.06
C GLY A 251 -0.72 29.81 -9.32
N THR A 252 -1.31 31.00 -9.24
CA THR A 252 -0.70 32.20 -8.62
C THR A 252 -1.52 32.73 -7.45
N ALA A 253 -2.85 32.57 -7.46
CA ALA A 253 -3.76 33.06 -6.42
C ALA A 253 -5.07 32.24 -6.35
N PRO A 254 -5.10 31.03 -5.74
CA PRO A 254 -4.05 30.51 -4.88
C PRO A 254 -3.06 29.62 -5.62
N ARG A 255 -1.84 29.56 -5.06
CA ARG A 255 -0.80 28.63 -5.49
C ARG A 255 -1.00 27.29 -4.78
N ILE A 256 -1.25 26.22 -5.55
CA ILE A 256 -1.51 24.88 -5.02
C ILE A 256 -0.24 24.06 -5.22
N CYS A 257 0.33 23.53 -4.14
CA CYS A 257 1.62 22.84 -4.13
C CYS A 257 1.50 21.43 -3.58
N LEU A 258 2.00 20.44 -4.33
CA LEU A 258 2.14 19.05 -3.91
C LEU A 258 3.61 18.62 -3.90
N SER A 259 3.88 17.52 -3.20
CA SER A 259 5.17 16.84 -3.23
C SER A 259 5.55 16.39 -4.65
N PRO A 260 6.85 16.23 -4.95
CA PRO A 260 7.30 15.62 -6.20
C PRO A 260 6.66 14.25 -6.45
N SER A 261 6.51 13.45 -5.38
CA SER A 261 5.83 12.15 -5.40
C SER A 261 4.39 12.25 -5.92
N GLU A 262 3.67 13.34 -5.64
CA GLU A 262 2.28 13.56 -6.08
C GLU A 262 2.13 14.39 -7.36
N ARG A 263 3.22 14.61 -8.12
CA ARG A 263 3.23 15.50 -9.29
C ARG A 263 2.16 15.21 -10.34
N ARG A 264 1.80 13.95 -10.57
CA ARG A 264 0.75 13.59 -11.52
C ARG A 264 -0.65 14.06 -11.12
N ALA A 265 -0.91 14.16 -9.81
CA ALA A 265 -2.21 14.53 -9.27
C ALA A 265 -2.38 16.06 -9.26
N LEU A 266 -1.29 16.80 -9.33
CA LEU A 266 -1.23 18.24 -9.18
C LEU A 266 -2.23 19.00 -10.06
N SER A 267 -2.36 18.66 -11.34
CA SER A 267 -3.31 19.34 -12.22
C SER A 267 -4.77 19.06 -11.84
N ALA A 268 -5.11 17.80 -11.58
CA ALA A 268 -6.46 17.39 -11.20
C ALA A 268 -6.85 18.00 -9.84
N THR A 269 -5.98 17.89 -8.84
CA THR A 269 -6.16 18.51 -7.52
C THR A 269 -6.30 20.03 -7.63
N ALA A 270 -5.46 20.68 -8.45
CA ALA A 270 -5.56 22.12 -8.63
C ALA A 270 -6.89 22.54 -9.26
N THR A 271 -7.39 21.79 -10.24
CA THR A 271 -8.69 22.06 -10.86
C THR A 271 -9.83 21.92 -9.85
N THR A 272 -9.90 20.80 -9.12
CA THR A 272 -11.02 20.55 -8.19
C THR A 272 -11.02 21.52 -7.01
N MET A 273 -9.84 21.86 -6.48
CA MET A 273 -9.74 22.88 -5.44
C MET A 273 -10.10 24.28 -5.95
N ARG A 274 -9.71 24.66 -7.17
CA ARG A 274 -10.03 26.00 -7.71
C ARG A 274 -11.53 26.24 -7.79
N THR A 275 -12.29 25.23 -8.21
CA THR A 275 -13.75 25.33 -8.26
C THR A 275 -14.33 25.66 -6.89
N GLY A 276 -13.95 24.93 -5.83
CA GLY A 276 -14.43 25.24 -4.47
C GLY A 276 -13.92 26.59 -3.93
N ILE A 277 -12.72 27.00 -4.31
CA ILE A 277 -12.12 28.27 -3.90
C ILE A 277 -12.86 29.46 -4.53
N GLU A 278 -13.28 29.35 -5.79
CA GLU A 278 -14.07 30.36 -6.49
C GLU A 278 -15.42 30.56 -5.79
N GLU A 279 -16.15 29.47 -5.52
CA GLU A 279 -17.43 29.50 -4.80
C GLU A 279 -17.34 30.16 -3.41
N LEU A 280 -16.34 29.79 -2.62
CA LEU A 280 -16.14 30.40 -1.29
C LEU A 280 -15.72 31.88 -1.39
N ARG A 281 -14.95 32.27 -2.41
CA ARG A 281 -14.59 33.68 -2.62
C ARG A 281 -15.78 34.54 -3.00
N GLU A 282 -16.72 34.01 -3.80
CA GLU A 282 -17.94 34.74 -4.19
C GLU A 282 -18.77 35.16 -2.97
N ILE A 283 -18.80 34.34 -1.92
CA ILE A 283 -19.50 34.65 -0.66
C ILE A 283 -18.61 35.38 0.37
N GLY A 284 -17.45 35.89 -0.04
CA GLY A 284 -16.57 36.71 0.79
C GLY A 284 -15.73 35.95 1.83
N VAL A 285 -15.55 34.64 1.69
CA VAL A 285 -14.67 33.88 2.58
C VAL A 285 -13.21 34.19 2.30
N ASP A 286 -12.48 34.54 3.37
CA ASP A 286 -11.04 34.81 3.31
C ASP A 286 -10.22 33.52 3.30
N LEU A 287 -9.68 33.20 2.12
CA LEU A 287 -8.92 31.98 1.82
C LEU A 287 -7.42 32.25 1.70
N PRO A 288 -6.57 31.29 2.09
CA PRO A 288 -5.12 31.44 1.96
C PRO A 288 -4.69 31.56 0.49
N THR A 289 -3.62 32.32 0.25
CA THR A 289 -3.05 32.52 -1.09
C THR A 289 -2.22 31.33 -1.57
N ARG A 290 -1.94 30.37 -0.68
CA ARG A 290 -1.17 29.16 -0.97
C ARG A 290 -1.77 27.96 -0.24
N TYR A 291 -1.80 26.81 -0.90
CA TYR A 291 -2.15 25.52 -0.31
C TYR A 291 -0.99 24.56 -0.48
N GLU A 292 -0.67 23.80 0.56
CA GLU A 292 0.46 22.87 0.59
C GLU A 292 0.05 21.51 1.16
N GLU A 293 0.58 20.46 0.55
CA GLU A 293 0.41 19.07 1.01
C GLU A 293 1.02 18.83 2.39
N LEU A 294 0.23 18.21 3.26
CA LEU A 294 0.70 17.64 4.53
C LEU A 294 1.46 16.34 4.24
N LEU A 295 2.71 16.25 4.70
CA LEU A 295 3.55 15.07 4.48
C LEU A 295 4.11 14.54 5.81
N PRO A 296 4.49 13.25 5.88
CA PRO A 296 5.26 12.74 7.02
C PRO A 296 6.53 13.57 7.25
N GLY A 297 6.69 14.09 8.48
CA GLY A 297 7.83 14.95 8.83
C GLY A 297 7.74 16.40 8.33
N TYR A 298 6.65 16.80 7.67
CA TYR A 298 6.42 18.17 7.23
C TYR A 298 5.01 18.66 7.57
N ARG A 299 4.91 19.86 8.14
CA ARG A 299 3.63 20.55 8.35
C ARG A 299 3.64 21.87 7.58
N PRO A 300 2.61 22.15 6.78
CA PRO A 300 2.41 23.47 6.18
C PRO A 300 2.45 24.58 7.24
N PRO A 301 2.96 25.78 6.91
CA PRO A 301 2.87 26.93 7.80
C PRO A 301 1.41 27.34 7.99
N VAL A 302 1.08 27.95 9.15
CA VAL A 302 -0.29 28.40 9.47
C VAL A 302 -0.90 29.39 8.47
N THR A 303 -0.06 30.04 7.66
CA THR A 303 -0.46 30.98 6.60
C THR A 303 -0.86 30.29 5.28
N ALA A 304 -0.54 29.02 5.11
CA ALA A 304 -0.91 28.23 3.93
C ALA A 304 -2.08 27.31 4.27
N GLY A 305 -3.02 27.12 3.34
CA GLY A 305 -4.01 26.06 3.42
C GLY A 305 -3.36 24.68 3.34
N MET A 306 -4.07 23.66 3.84
CA MET A 306 -3.56 22.31 3.93
C MET A 306 -4.24 21.42 2.90
N ILE A 307 -3.46 20.53 2.30
CA ILE A 307 -3.96 19.46 1.43
C ILE A 307 -3.63 18.14 2.11
N ASP A 308 -4.66 17.36 2.44
CA ASP A 308 -4.49 15.99 2.90
C ASP A 308 -4.53 15.04 1.70
N ALA A 309 -3.45 14.29 1.51
CA ALA A 309 -3.28 13.34 0.40
C ALA A 309 -3.84 11.94 0.70
N VAL A 310 -4.53 11.75 1.83
CA VAL A 310 -4.89 10.43 2.37
C VAL A 310 -5.92 9.65 1.54
N GLU A 311 -6.63 10.23 0.57
CA GLU A 311 -7.71 9.53 -0.14
C GLU A 311 -7.33 9.06 -1.55
N GLY A 312 -6.94 7.78 -1.65
CA GLY A 312 -6.55 7.09 -2.88
C GLY A 312 -7.69 6.71 -3.84
N ASP A 313 -8.87 7.34 -3.77
CA ASP A 313 -9.98 7.01 -4.69
C ASP A 313 -10.17 8.09 -5.78
N ALA A 314 -10.02 7.68 -7.04
CA ALA A 314 -10.20 8.52 -8.20
C ALA A 314 -11.65 9.05 -8.36
N ARG A 315 -12.65 8.43 -7.71
CA ARG A 315 -14.05 8.92 -7.70
C ARG A 315 -14.31 10.01 -6.67
N LEU A 316 -13.41 10.18 -5.70
CA LEU A 316 -13.50 11.25 -4.69
C LEU A 316 -12.79 12.55 -5.13
N ARG A 317 -12.23 12.63 -6.35
CA ARG A 317 -11.38 13.77 -6.77
C ARG A 317 -11.98 15.15 -6.55
N LEU A 318 -13.28 15.33 -6.82
CA LEU A 318 -13.95 16.60 -6.54
C LEU A 318 -14.20 16.77 -5.05
N GLY A 319 -14.91 15.84 -4.41
CA GLY A 319 -15.21 15.89 -2.96
C GLY A 319 -13.97 16.04 -2.07
N THR A 320 -12.89 15.31 -2.32
CA THR A 320 -11.59 15.45 -1.64
C THR A 320 -10.97 16.82 -1.90
N GLY A 321 -11.03 17.33 -3.13
CA GLY A 321 -10.58 18.70 -3.45
C GLY A 321 -11.36 19.76 -2.66
N LEU A 322 -12.69 19.66 -2.64
CA LEU A 322 -13.56 20.55 -1.88
C LEU A 322 -13.35 20.42 -0.37
N ARG A 323 -13.12 19.20 0.14
CA ARG A 323 -12.78 18.93 1.53
C ARG A 323 -11.46 19.58 1.94
N ASN A 324 -10.44 19.53 1.09
CA ASN A 324 -9.17 20.24 1.32
C ASN A 324 -9.37 21.76 1.39
N VAL A 325 -10.26 22.30 0.54
CA VAL A 325 -10.61 23.72 0.58
C VAL A 325 -11.40 24.08 1.84
N ALA A 326 -12.33 23.23 2.25
CA ALA A 326 -13.17 23.39 3.44
C ALA A 326 -12.42 23.14 4.76
N THR A 327 -11.18 22.64 4.73
CA THR A 327 -10.36 22.35 5.92
C THR A 327 -9.31 23.44 6.13
N PRO A 328 -9.55 24.42 7.01
CA PRO A 328 -8.61 25.52 7.22
C PRO A 328 -7.39 25.09 8.04
N ALA A 329 -6.20 25.32 7.50
CA ALA A 329 -4.92 24.98 8.13
C ALA A 329 -4.58 25.82 9.39
N ALA A 330 -5.20 26.98 9.55
CA ALA A 330 -4.93 27.88 10.67
C ALA A 330 -5.28 27.27 12.03
N CYS A 331 -6.13 26.22 12.04
CA CYS A 331 -6.51 25.53 13.26
C CYS A 331 -5.66 24.27 13.50
N PRO A 332 -4.78 24.24 14.53
CA PRO A 332 -3.88 23.11 14.78
C PRO A 332 -4.58 21.78 15.06
N ALA A 333 -5.82 21.82 15.56
CA ALA A 333 -6.63 20.65 15.90
C ALA A 333 -6.81 19.69 14.71
N TRP A 334 -6.86 20.19 13.47
CA TRP A 334 -6.95 19.35 12.27
C TRP A 334 -5.71 18.47 12.03
N THR A 335 -4.59 18.78 12.67
CA THR A 335 -3.29 18.10 12.47
C THR A 335 -2.70 17.49 13.73
N ASP A 336 -3.28 17.76 14.90
CA ASP A 336 -2.85 17.20 16.18
C ASP A 336 -3.71 15.98 16.54
N PRO A 337 -3.16 14.75 16.46
CA PRO A 337 -3.90 13.54 16.82
C PRO A 337 -4.30 13.49 18.31
N ARG A 338 -3.74 14.35 19.17
CA ARG A 338 -4.11 14.45 20.59
C ARG A 338 -5.28 15.38 20.84
N GLN A 339 -5.60 16.25 19.88
CA GLN A 339 -6.63 17.29 19.99
C GLN A 339 -7.44 17.35 18.69
N ALA A 340 -8.03 16.21 18.31
CA ALA A 340 -8.91 16.17 17.15
C ALA A 340 -10.14 17.09 17.35
N PRO A 341 -10.68 17.70 16.29
CA PRO A 341 -11.93 18.45 16.36
C PRO A 341 -13.08 17.55 16.88
N PRO A 342 -14.07 18.13 17.57
CA PRO A 342 -15.28 17.39 17.93
C PRO A 342 -16.12 17.05 16.70
N ASP A 343 -17.01 16.06 16.81
CA ASP A 343 -17.85 15.57 15.71
C ASP A 343 -18.60 16.68 14.98
N GLY A 344 -19.17 17.66 15.70
CA GLY A 344 -19.88 18.79 15.09
C GLY A 344 -19.02 19.67 14.16
N ALA A 345 -17.69 19.70 14.35
CA ALA A 345 -16.79 20.39 13.42
C ALA A 345 -16.60 19.59 12.12
N PHE A 346 -16.59 18.26 12.20
CA PHE A 346 -16.59 17.39 11.02
C PHE A 346 -17.92 17.49 10.27
N ASP A 347 -19.06 17.48 10.96
CA ASP A 347 -20.38 17.64 10.35
C ASP A 347 -20.52 19.01 9.65
N GLY A 348 -20.07 20.08 10.32
CA GLY A 348 -20.06 21.42 9.73
C GLY A 348 -19.19 21.51 8.48
N ARG A 349 -17.97 20.94 8.51
CA ARG A 349 -17.08 20.88 7.34
C ARG A 349 -17.72 20.07 6.21
N ASP A 350 -18.26 18.90 6.52
CA ASP A 350 -18.80 17.98 5.52
C ASP A 350 -20.07 18.57 4.87
N LEU A 351 -20.88 19.34 5.62
CA LEU A 351 -21.99 20.10 5.05
C LEU A 351 -21.54 21.26 4.16
N ILE A 352 -20.42 21.94 4.46
CA ILE A 352 -19.81 22.91 3.54
C ILE A 352 -19.36 22.22 2.25
N VAL A 353 -18.79 21.02 2.34
CA VAL A 353 -18.39 20.24 1.16
C VAL A 353 -19.61 19.90 0.30
N ASP A 354 -20.71 19.44 0.90
CA ASP A 354 -21.94 19.17 0.17
C ASP A 354 -22.57 20.42 -0.43
N TRP A 355 -22.52 21.55 0.27
CA TRP A 355 -22.93 22.84 -0.27
C TRP A 355 -22.11 23.23 -1.52
N LEU A 356 -20.78 23.04 -1.48
CA LEU A 356 -19.91 23.25 -2.64
C LEU A 356 -20.20 22.27 -3.78
N LEU A 357 -20.55 21.01 -3.49
CA LEU A 357 -20.97 20.05 -4.52
C LEU A 357 -22.23 20.55 -5.24
N VAL A 358 -23.25 20.97 -4.49
CA VAL A 358 -24.50 21.50 -5.06
C VAL A 358 -24.25 22.76 -5.89
N ARG A 359 -23.48 23.72 -5.37
CA ARG A 359 -23.11 24.96 -6.08
C ARG A 359 -22.39 24.70 -7.39
N THR A 360 -21.60 23.62 -7.43
CA THR A 360 -20.86 23.21 -8.64
C THR A 360 -21.65 22.25 -9.53
N GLY A 361 -22.95 22.07 -9.30
CA GLY A 361 -23.85 21.27 -10.12
C GLY A 361 -23.74 19.76 -9.91
N HIS A 362 -23.22 19.31 -8.78
CA HIS A 362 -23.08 17.90 -8.42
C HIS A 362 -24.05 17.51 -7.30
N ASP A 363 -24.42 16.22 -7.26
CA ASP A 363 -25.24 15.70 -6.18
C ASP A 363 -24.46 15.69 -4.85
N PRO A 364 -25.07 16.11 -3.73
CA PRO A 364 -24.44 16.03 -2.42
C PRO A 364 -24.33 14.58 -1.93
N VAL A 365 -23.38 14.32 -1.03
CA VAL A 365 -23.19 13.00 -0.40
C VAL A 365 -24.14 12.80 0.79
N ALA A 366 -24.57 13.89 1.45
CA ALA A 366 -25.51 13.84 2.56
C ALA A 366 -26.73 12.94 2.29
N SER A 367 -26.91 11.94 3.15
CA SER A 367 -28.07 11.05 3.13
C SER A 367 -29.22 11.53 4.02
N GLU A 368 -28.91 12.38 4.99
CA GLU A 368 -29.87 12.88 5.98
C GLU A 368 -30.96 13.76 5.32
N PRO A 369 -32.25 13.54 5.63
CA PRO A 369 -33.34 14.32 5.07
C PRO A 369 -33.28 15.83 5.37
N GLU A 370 -32.76 16.21 6.54
CA GLU A 370 -32.62 17.59 7.00
C GLU A 370 -31.54 18.32 6.19
N ALA A 371 -30.36 17.71 6.05
CA ALA A 371 -29.27 18.22 5.24
C ALA A 371 -29.70 18.42 3.78
N ARG A 372 -30.36 17.42 3.18
CA ARG A 372 -30.86 17.52 1.79
C ARG A 372 -31.90 18.62 1.61
N ARG A 373 -32.78 18.84 2.60
CA ARG A 373 -33.76 19.94 2.57
C ARG A 373 -33.07 21.30 2.63
N TRP A 374 -32.08 21.46 3.50
CA TRP A 374 -31.30 22.70 3.58
C TRP A 374 -30.47 22.95 2.32
N LEU A 375 -29.84 21.92 1.76
CA LEU A 375 -29.05 21.99 0.52
C LEU A 375 -29.90 22.31 -0.72
N ALA A 376 -31.21 22.03 -0.71
CA ALA A 376 -32.11 22.44 -1.79
C ALA A 376 -32.23 23.98 -1.91
N GLU A 377 -31.86 24.71 -0.85
CA GLU A 377 -31.83 26.17 -0.78
C GLU A 377 -30.38 26.71 -0.75
N ALA A 378 -29.42 25.98 -1.33
CA ALA A 378 -27.98 26.30 -1.25
C ALA A 378 -27.62 27.73 -1.74
N ASP A 379 -28.37 28.28 -2.70
CA ASP A 379 -28.16 29.65 -3.20
C ASP A 379 -28.79 30.75 -2.33
N GLY A 380 -29.53 30.37 -1.28
CA GLY A 380 -30.19 31.31 -0.38
C GLY A 380 -29.22 32.06 0.53
N GLU A 381 -29.57 33.30 0.89
CA GLU A 381 -28.77 34.15 1.79
C GLU A 381 -28.51 33.48 3.15
N ALA A 382 -29.46 32.69 3.65
CA ALA A 382 -29.30 31.92 4.88
C ALA A 382 -28.21 30.85 4.75
N ALA A 383 -28.13 30.16 3.61
CA ALA A 383 -27.12 29.15 3.36
C ALA A 383 -25.73 29.76 3.22
N THR A 384 -25.59 30.82 2.41
CA THR A 384 -24.30 31.51 2.20
C THR A 384 -23.78 32.14 3.49
N SER A 385 -24.66 32.75 4.29
CA SER A 385 -24.31 33.31 5.61
C SER A 385 -23.82 32.24 6.58
N TRP A 386 -24.51 31.08 6.61
CA TRP A 386 -24.11 29.95 7.45
C TRP A 386 -22.75 29.39 7.03
N VAL A 387 -22.50 29.21 5.73
CA VAL A 387 -21.22 28.71 5.20
C VAL A 387 -20.08 29.65 5.58
N SER A 388 -20.24 30.96 5.34
CA SER A 388 -19.20 31.95 5.67
C SER A 388 -18.89 31.99 7.18
N ALA A 389 -19.93 31.99 8.02
CA ALA A 389 -19.77 31.97 9.47
C ALA A 389 -19.09 30.68 9.96
N THR A 390 -19.54 29.52 9.48
CA THR A 390 -19.02 28.21 9.88
C THR A 390 -17.58 28.03 9.42
N PHE A 391 -17.24 28.45 8.21
CA PHE A 391 -15.85 28.45 7.74
C PHE A 391 -14.94 29.30 8.64
N GLY A 392 -15.40 30.49 9.05
CA GLY A 392 -14.68 31.34 10.00
C GLY A 392 -14.47 30.67 11.36
N GLN A 393 -15.45 29.92 11.85
CA GLN A 393 -15.37 29.15 13.10
C GLN A 393 -14.38 27.97 12.98
N LEU A 394 -14.45 27.19 11.90
CA LEU A 394 -13.51 26.10 11.60
C LEU A 394 -12.06 26.64 11.54
N ARG A 395 -11.86 27.82 10.93
CA ARG A 395 -10.55 28.46 10.79
C ARG A 395 -9.97 28.94 12.11
N SER A 396 -10.82 29.38 13.04
CA SER A 396 -10.43 29.91 14.35
C SER A 396 -10.43 28.86 15.47
N CYS A 397 -10.67 27.59 15.17
CA CYS A 397 -10.90 26.51 16.14
C CYS A 397 -12.08 26.76 17.10
N ALA A 398 -13.05 27.61 16.75
CA ALA A 398 -14.20 27.92 17.59
C ALA A 398 -15.31 26.86 17.41
N PHE A 399 -14.96 25.59 17.63
CA PHE A 399 -15.83 24.44 17.32
C PHE A 399 -17.11 24.40 18.17
N ASP A 400 -17.07 24.95 19.37
CA ASP A 400 -18.21 25.10 20.28
C ASP A 400 -19.33 25.99 19.71
N ARG A 401 -19.03 26.78 18.68
CA ARG A 401 -19.97 27.71 18.04
C ARG A 401 -20.58 27.17 16.75
N ILE A 402 -20.13 26.00 16.30
CA ILE A 402 -20.64 25.36 15.09
C ILE A 402 -21.96 24.68 15.44
N SER A 403 -23.03 25.13 14.80
CA SER A 403 -24.37 24.54 14.91
C SER A 403 -24.90 24.24 13.52
N LEU A 404 -25.42 23.04 13.30
CA LEU A 404 -26.06 22.70 12.04
C LEU A 404 -27.33 23.54 11.83
N PRO A 405 -27.66 23.93 10.59
CA PRO A 405 -28.74 24.87 10.31
C PRO A 405 -30.09 24.51 10.93
N TRP A 406 -30.42 23.22 10.98
CA TRP A 406 -31.69 22.70 11.53
C TRP A 406 -31.70 22.51 13.05
N THR A 407 -30.58 22.74 13.73
CA THR A 407 -30.49 22.64 15.21
C THR A 407 -30.78 23.97 15.91
N GLN A 408 -30.86 25.07 15.16
CA GLN A 408 -31.20 26.37 15.73
C GLN A 408 -32.71 26.45 16.01
N PRO A 409 -33.13 26.87 17.22
CA PRO A 409 -34.55 27.05 17.51
C PRO A 409 -35.10 28.14 16.59
N THR A 410 -36.13 27.81 15.80
CA THR A 410 -36.87 28.77 14.98
C THR A 410 -37.37 29.89 15.89
N ARG A 411 -36.87 31.11 15.67
CA ARG A 411 -37.32 32.31 16.37
C ARG A 411 -38.60 32.86 15.78
#